data_AF-A0A926BG58-F1
#
_entry.id   AF-A0A926BG58-F1
#
_cell.length_a   1.000
_cell.length_b   1.000
_cell.length_c   1.000
_cell.angle_alpha   90.00
_cell.angle_beta   90.00
_cell.angle_gamma   90.00
#
_symmetry.space_group_name_H-M   'P 1'
#
loop_
_entity.id
_entity.type
_entity.pdbx_description
1 polymer ?
#
loop_
_entity_poly.entity_id
_entity_poly.type
_entity_poly.pdbx_seq_one_letter_code
_entity_poly.pdbx_strand_id
1 'polypeptide(L)'
;RGVRFAAARALRDVAKTGATPETAVLLLSRLASEGDPAVASRLAFALSRFGGDGADTSIASLHETRTVALLSALDRGDMTGLAYKQTLAAVAEMGLGEEAFYPYLGLNELARDQAVNRLAEEIRRLLHKAGADTDAPSVNAAVDGYTQGSYSDAVRDLARLSALHTTPEGENAFQAAAVLGAMARRRRQDTDEPHPEELLLALLLAKAALTDGK
;
A
#
# COMPACT_ATOMS: atom_id res chain seq x y z
N ARG A 1 28.19 0.18 1.20
CA ARG A 1 26.90 0.87 0.95
C ARG A 1 26.64 1.05 -0.55
N GLY A 2 27.50 1.79 -1.29
CA GLY A 2 27.29 2.06 -2.73
C GLY A 2 27.08 0.83 -3.61
N VAL A 3 27.90 -0.22 -3.45
CA VAL A 3 27.75 -1.47 -4.23
C VAL A 3 26.41 -2.16 -3.96
N ARG A 4 25.99 -2.26 -2.69
CA ARG A 4 24.71 -2.87 -2.31
C ARG A 4 23.50 -2.09 -2.85
N PHE A 5 23.60 -0.76 -2.83
CA PHE A 5 22.58 0.11 -3.40
C PHE A 5 22.48 -0.05 -4.93
N ALA A 6 23.62 -0.08 -5.63
CA ALA A 6 23.66 -0.32 -7.07
C ALA A 6 23.09 -1.69 -7.43
N ALA A 7 23.42 -2.73 -6.65
CA ALA A 7 22.87 -4.07 -6.83
C ALA A 7 21.34 -4.10 -6.63
N ALA A 8 20.81 -3.48 -5.57
CA ALA A 8 19.36 -3.39 -5.34
C ALA A 8 18.65 -2.63 -6.49
N ARG A 9 19.29 -1.59 -7.04
CA ARG A 9 18.78 -0.88 -8.22
C ARG A 9 18.80 -1.76 -9.48
N ALA A 10 19.87 -2.50 -9.72
CA ALA A 10 19.95 -3.42 -10.85
C ALA A 10 18.88 -4.52 -10.76
N LEU A 11 18.64 -5.05 -9.55
CA LEU A 11 17.58 -6.05 -9.30
C LEU A 11 16.19 -5.50 -9.63
N ARG A 12 15.91 -4.22 -9.36
CA ARG A 12 14.67 -3.57 -9.80
C ARG A 12 14.51 -3.60 -11.31
N ASP A 13 15.57 -3.30 -12.05
CA ASP A 13 15.50 -3.24 -13.51
C ASP A 13 15.32 -4.66 -14.10
N VAL A 14 15.93 -5.69 -13.48
CA VAL A 14 15.73 -7.11 -13.83
C VAL A 14 14.32 -7.60 -13.48
N ALA A 15 13.73 -7.12 -12.38
CA ALA A 15 12.37 -7.50 -11.96
C ALA A 15 11.33 -7.23 -13.07
N LYS A 16 11.55 -6.19 -13.89
CA LYS A 16 10.69 -5.85 -15.02
C LYS A 16 10.82 -6.79 -16.22
N THR A 17 11.96 -7.48 -16.38
CA THR A 17 12.30 -8.17 -17.65
C THR A 17 12.38 -9.70 -17.55
N GLY A 18 12.40 -10.28 -16.35
CA GLY A 18 12.62 -11.72 -16.19
C GLY A 18 12.62 -12.19 -14.74
N ALA A 19 11.68 -11.70 -13.96
CA ALA A 19 11.48 -12.09 -12.57
C ALA A 19 11.16 -13.60 -12.45
N THR A 20 11.98 -14.35 -11.71
CA THR A 20 11.66 -15.74 -11.32
C THR A 20 11.14 -15.81 -9.88
N PRO A 21 10.36 -16.84 -9.50
CA PRO A 21 9.95 -17.07 -8.11
C PRO A 21 11.13 -17.13 -7.13
N GLU A 22 12.26 -17.75 -7.51
CA GLU A 22 13.46 -17.84 -6.68
C GLU A 22 14.05 -16.47 -6.40
N THR A 23 14.03 -15.58 -7.39
CA THR A 23 14.52 -14.21 -7.22
C THR A 23 13.63 -13.42 -6.25
N ALA A 24 12.31 -13.63 -6.29
CA ALA A 24 11.38 -13.04 -5.33
C ALA A 24 11.65 -13.54 -3.90
N VAL A 25 11.88 -14.85 -3.71
CA VAL A 25 12.23 -15.43 -2.41
C VAL A 25 13.56 -14.87 -1.87
N LEU A 26 14.57 -14.72 -2.74
CA LEU A 26 15.85 -14.11 -2.37
C LEU A 26 15.68 -12.65 -1.95
N LEU A 27 14.86 -11.87 -2.67
CA LEU A 27 14.57 -10.48 -2.32
C LEU A 27 13.83 -10.35 -1.00
N LEU A 28 12.84 -11.22 -0.74
CA LEU A 28 12.12 -11.28 0.53
C LEU A 28 13.09 -11.53 1.70
N SER A 29 13.94 -12.55 1.58
CA SER A 29 14.97 -12.87 2.57
C SER A 29 15.97 -11.73 2.75
N ARG A 30 16.36 -11.07 1.66
CA ARG A 30 17.28 -9.94 1.71
C ARG A 30 16.65 -8.71 2.36
N LEU A 31 15.40 -8.39 2.05
CA LEU A 31 14.68 -7.27 2.67
C LEU A 31 14.56 -7.46 4.20
N ALA A 32 14.27 -8.68 4.64
CA ALA A 32 14.14 -9.02 6.05
C ALA A 32 15.47 -8.88 6.84
N SER A 33 16.61 -9.08 6.18
CA SER A 33 17.95 -9.05 6.81
C SER A 33 18.75 -7.77 6.54
N GLU A 34 18.26 -6.86 5.70
CA GLU A 34 19.01 -5.65 5.31
C GLU A 34 18.89 -4.54 6.36
N GLY A 35 19.96 -4.27 7.09
CA GLY A 35 20.02 -3.23 8.13
C GLY A 35 20.23 -1.78 7.63
N ASP A 36 20.54 -1.55 6.34
CA ASP A 36 20.60 -0.18 5.79
C ASP A 36 19.22 0.20 5.22
N PRO A 37 18.49 1.18 5.81
CA PRO A 37 17.14 1.54 5.36
C PRO A 37 17.11 2.05 3.91
N ALA A 38 18.20 2.67 3.43
CA ALA A 38 18.27 3.13 2.05
C ALA A 38 18.46 1.98 1.04
N VAL A 39 19.03 0.85 1.48
CA VAL A 39 19.11 -0.37 0.66
C VAL A 39 17.81 -1.15 0.78
N ALA A 40 17.24 -1.25 1.98
CA ALA A 40 15.95 -1.88 2.23
C ALA A 40 14.83 -1.25 1.39
N SER A 41 14.76 0.08 1.30
CA SER A 41 13.76 0.76 0.45
C SER A 41 13.90 0.45 -1.04
N ARG A 42 15.14 0.20 -1.52
CA ARG A 42 15.38 -0.21 -2.91
C ARG A 42 15.00 -1.66 -3.16
N LEU A 43 15.23 -2.54 -2.18
CA LEU A 43 14.77 -3.93 -2.24
C LEU A 43 13.25 -4.00 -2.20
N ALA A 44 12.60 -3.20 -1.35
CA ALA A 44 11.15 -3.05 -1.31
C ALA A 44 10.58 -2.62 -2.67
N PHE A 45 11.19 -1.61 -3.30
CA PHE A 45 10.78 -1.16 -4.62
C PHE A 45 11.10 -2.17 -5.73
N ALA A 46 12.15 -2.96 -5.62
CA ALA A 46 12.37 -4.07 -6.54
C ALA A 46 11.26 -5.11 -6.39
N LEU A 47 10.90 -5.45 -5.15
CA LEU A 47 9.89 -6.45 -4.81
C LEU A 47 8.47 -6.06 -5.26
N SER A 48 8.12 -4.77 -5.23
CA SER A 48 6.81 -4.30 -5.76
C SER A 48 6.66 -4.54 -7.26
N ARG A 49 7.77 -4.58 -8.00
CA ARG A 49 7.78 -4.81 -9.45
C ARG A 49 7.83 -6.27 -9.87
N PHE A 50 8.01 -7.19 -8.93
CA PHE A 50 7.86 -8.61 -9.23
C PHE A 50 6.41 -8.91 -9.61
N GLY A 51 6.16 -9.81 -10.55
CA GLY A 51 4.80 -10.28 -10.77
C GLY A 51 3.87 -9.30 -11.50
N GLY A 52 4.40 -8.23 -12.10
CA GLY A 52 3.62 -7.34 -12.98
C GLY A 52 3.28 -8.01 -14.32
N ASP A 53 2.57 -7.28 -15.19
CA ASP A 53 1.98 -7.71 -16.47
C ASP A 53 2.68 -8.92 -17.13
N GLY A 54 1.96 -10.05 -17.17
CA GLY A 54 2.42 -11.28 -17.84
C GLY A 54 3.22 -12.25 -16.97
N ALA A 55 3.33 -12.00 -15.67
CA ALA A 55 3.98 -12.92 -14.75
C ALA A 55 3.20 -14.23 -14.57
N ASP A 56 3.96 -15.32 -14.45
CA ASP A 56 3.43 -16.65 -14.14
C ASP A 56 2.57 -16.63 -12.86
N THR A 57 1.48 -17.42 -12.86
CA THR A 57 0.52 -17.60 -11.75
C THR A 57 1.21 -17.89 -10.41
N SER A 58 2.39 -18.52 -10.46
CA SER A 58 3.24 -18.77 -9.30
C SER A 58 3.70 -17.48 -8.60
N ILE A 59 3.93 -16.38 -9.33
CA ILE A 59 4.35 -15.08 -8.77
C ILE A 59 3.15 -14.29 -8.24
N ALA A 60 1.98 -14.43 -8.86
CA ALA A 60 0.73 -13.87 -8.34
C ALA A 60 0.40 -14.43 -6.94
N SER A 61 0.68 -15.73 -6.71
CA SER A 61 0.50 -16.38 -5.39
C SER A 61 1.36 -15.76 -4.28
N LEU A 62 2.42 -15.02 -4.62
CA LEU A 62 3.29 -14.33 -3.67
C LEU A 62 2.80 -12.91 -3.33
N HIS A 63 1.70 -12.42 -3.92
CA HIS A 63 1.24 -11.03 -3.72
C HIS A 63 1.04 -10.70 -2.23
N GLU A 64 0.31 -11.54 -1.48
CA GLU A 64 0.11 -11.32 -0.05
C GLU A 64 1.43 -11.39 0.73
N THR A 65 2.26 -12.38 0.45
CA THR A 65 3.58 -12.54 1.12
C THR A 65 4.45 -11.31 0.91
N ARG A 66 4.48 -10.76 -0.30
CA ARG A 66 5.23 -9.55 -0.63
C ARG A 66 4.66 -8.33 0.08
N THR A 67 3.34 -8.15 0.03
CA THR A 67 2.67 -7.04 0.73
C THR A 67 2.98 -7.05 2.22
N VAL A 68 2.86 -8.22 2.87
CA VAL A 68 3.21 -8.38 4.29
C VAL A 68 4.67 -8.04 4.55
N ALA A 69 5.61 -8.53 3.72
CA ALA A 69 7.02 -8.22 3.89
C ALA A 69 7.35 -6.72 3.74
N LEU A 70 6.68 -6.02 2.82
CA LEU A 70 6.83 -4.58 2.65
C LEU A 70 6.28 -3.82 3.87
N LEU A 71 5.12 -4.23 4.38
CA LEU A 71 4.54 -3.66 5.61
C LEU A 71 5.43 -3.91 6.83
N SER A 72 5.97 -5.12 6.99
CA SER A 72 6.94 -5.42 8.04
C SER A 72 8.22 -4.62 7.91
N ALA A 73 8.65 -4.28 6.69
CA ALA A 73 9.77 -3.36 6.50
C ALA A 73 9.43 -1.95 7.02
N LEU A 74 8.20 -1.47 6.79
CA LEU A 74 7.75 -0.18 7.35
C LEU A 74 7.63 -0.18 8.89
N ASP A 75 7.47 -1.35 9.54
CA ASP A 75 7.42 -1.48 11.00
C ASP A 75 8.79 -1.35 11.68
N ARG A 76 9.88 -1.32 10.90
CA ARG A 76 11.21 -1.19 11.47
C ARG A 76 11.45 0.23 11.96
N GLY A 77 11.91 0.38 13.20
CA GLY A 77 12.22 1.71 13.77
C GLY A 77 13.33 2.49 13.05
N ASP A 78 14.12 1.86 12.19
CA ASP A 78 15.13 2.52 11.35
C ASP A 78 14.58 3.03 10.00
N MET A 79 13.36 2.65 9.65
CA MET A 79 12.70 3.06 8.41
C MET A 79 12.01 4.41 8.60
N THR A 80 12.77 5.49 8.39
CA THR A 80 12.30 6.87 8.53
C THR A 80 12.55 7.70 7.26
N GLY A 81 11.93 8.88 7.19
CA GLY A 81 12.17 9.87 6.14
C GLY A 81 11.97 9.33 4.72
N LEU A 82 12.97 9.50 3.87
CA LEU A 82 12.89 9.09 2.46
C LEU A 82 12.78 7.57 2.29
N ALA A 83 13.46 6.78 3.13
CA ALA A 83 13.42 5.33 3.03
C ALA A 83 12.01 4.81 3.31
N TYR A 84 11.38 5.32 4.37
CA TYR A 84 9.99 5.05 4.70
C TYR A 84 9.05 5.38 3.53
N LYS A 85 9.14 6.60 2.98
CA LYS A 85 8.29 7.04 1.86
C LYS A 85 8.47 6.17 0.61
N GLN A 86 9.69 5.74 0.31
CA GLN A 86 9.97 4.85 -0.81
C GLN A 86 9.40 3.45 -0.61
N THR A 87 9.50 2.90 0.61
CA THR A 87 8.87 1.61 0.92
C THR A 87 7.35 1.71 0.91
N LEU A 88 6.78 2.81 1.39
CA LEU A 88 5.34 3.05 1.31
C LEU A 88 4.86 3.19 -0.13
N ALA A 89 5.64 3.84 -1.00
CA ALA A 89 5.40 3.86 -2.44
C ALA A 89 5.39 2.44 -3.03
N ALA A 90 6.32 1.58 -2.61
CA ALA A 90 6.38 0.19 -3.05
C ALA A 90 5.14 -0.60 -2.59
N VAL A 91 4.62 -0.37 -1.37
CA VAL A 91 3.34 -0.94 -0.92
C VAL A 91 2.20 -0.45 -1.82
N ALA A 92 2.18 0.84 -2.16
CA ALA A 92 1.14 1.40 -3.00
C ALA A 92 1.13 0.82 -4.41
N GLU A 93 2.30 0.58 -5.02
CA GLU A 93 2.41 -0.04 -6.34
C GLU A 93 1.81 -1.45 -6.38
N MET A 94 1.77 -2.18 -5.25
CA MET A 94 1.16 -3.50 -5.17
C MET A 94 -0.37 -3.48 -5.33
N GLY A 95 -1.03 -2.32 -5.17
CA GLY A 95 -2.49 -2.20 -5.25
C GLY A 95 -3.02 -1.09 -6.16
N LEU A 96 -2.19 -0.12 -6.55
CA LEU A 96 -2.58 1.04 -7.35
C LEU A 96 -1.83 1.15 -8.69
N GLY A 97 -0.82 0.30 -8.91
CA GLY A 97 0.05 0.38 -10.08
C GLY A 97 1.19 1.41 -9.93
N GLU A 98 2.03 1.49 -10.99
CA GLU A 98 3.24 2.31 -11.03
C GLU A 98 2.94 3.80 -10.80
N GLU A 99 3.72 4.43 -9.89
CA GLU A 99 3.72 5.87 -9.61
C GLU A 99 2.40 6.50 -9.10
N ALA A 100 1.33 5.71 -8.93
CA ALA A 100 0.01 6.22 -8.52
C ALA A 100 0.02 6.99 -7.19
N PHE A 101 0.93 6.63 -6.28
CA PHE A 101 1.03 7.25 -4.96
C PHE A 101 2.08 8.37 -4.85
N TYR A 102 2.96 8.51 -5.84
CA TYR A 102 4.05 9.49 -5.79
C TYR A 102 3.60 10.94 -5.56
N PRO A 103 2.49 11.43 -6.16
CA PRO A 103 1.99 12.79 -5.93
C PRO A 103 1.63 13.09 -4.47
N TYR A 104 1.33 12.06 -3.65
CA TYR A 104 0.82 12.21 -2.29
C TYR A 104 1.95 12.24 -1.23
N LEU A 105 3.11 11.66 -1.53
CA LEU A 105 4.23 11.54 -0.60
C LEU A 105 4.92 12.87 -0.24
N GLY A 106 4.75 13.88 -1.10
CA GLY A 106 5.33 15.21 -0.95
C GLY A 106 4.38 16.26 -0.40
N LEU A 107 3.13 15.90 -0.08
CA LEU A 107 2.13 16.87 0.37
C LEU A 107 2.49 17.39 1.76
N ASN A 108 2.42 18.73 1.89
CA ASN A 108 2.38 19.38 3.19
C ASN A 108 1.04 19.08 3.89
N GLU A 109 0.94 19.44 5.18
CA GLU A 109 -0.23 19.13 6.01
C GLU A 109 -1.54 19.65 5.41
N LEU A 110 -1.59 20.93 4.99
CA LEU A 110 -2.80 21.51 4.41
C LEU A 110 -3.24 20.80 3.11
N ALA A 111 -2.30 20.54 2.20
CA ALA A 111 -2.60 19.89 0.93
C ALA A 111 -3.01 18.41 1.14
N ARG A 112 -2.46 17.78 2.18
CA ARG A 112 -2.81 16.43 2.61
C ARG A 112 -4.23 16.37 3.16
N ASP A 113 -4.62 17.29 4.02
CA ASP A 113 -5.99 17.38 4.55
C ASP A 113 -7.00 17.58 3.42
N GLN A 114 -6.66 18.41 2.44
CA GLN A 114 -7.49 18.59 1.25
C GLN A 114 -7.60 17.30 0.41
N ALA A 115 -6.50 16.56 0.25
CA ALA A 115 -6.50 15.29 -0.46
C ALA A 115 -7.34 14.23 0.27
N VAL A 116 -7.22 14.12 1.60
CA VAL A 116 -8.03 13.22 2.44
C VAL A 116 -9.52 13.51 2.25
N ASN A 117 -9.92 14.78 2.39
CA ASN A 117 -11.33 15.18 2.23
C ASN A 117 -11.87 14.91 0.82
N ARG A 118 -11.07 15.18 -0.21
CA ARG A 118 -11.45 14.90 -1.60
C ARG A 118 -11.64 13.41 -1.85
N LEU A 119 -10.70 12.58 -1.41
CA LEU A 119 -10.78 11.12 -1.59
C LEU A 119 -11.95 10.52 -0.81
N ALA A 120 -12.18 10.96 0.42
CA ALA A 120 -13.35 10.53 1.21
C ALA A 120 -14.66 10.86 0.49
N GLU A 121 -14.78 12.06 -0.08
CA GLU A 121 -15.95 12.46 -0.86
C GLU A 121 -16.13 11.63 -2.13
N GLU A 122 -15.04 11.29 -2.82
CA GLU A 122 -15.09 10.38 -3.98
C GLU A 122 -15.57 8.98 -3.60
N ILE A 123 -15.09 8.44 -2.47
CA ILE A 123 -15.54 7.14 -1.94
C ILE A 123 -17.04 7.17 -1.62
N ARG A 124 -17.53 8.22 -0.93
CA ARG A 124 -18.97 8.38 -0.65
C ARG A 124 -19.81 8.35 -1.92
N ARG A 125 -19.35 9.03 -2.98
CA ARG A 125 -20.05 9.03 -4.28
C ARG A 125 -20.06 7.66 -4.93
N LEU A 126 -18.97 6.88 -4.81
CA LEU A 126 -18.93 5.50 -5.31
C LEU A 126 -19.92 4.61 -4.54
N LEU A 127 -19.96 4.70 -3.21
CA LEU A 127 -20.94 3.98 -2.38
C LEU A 127 -22.38 4.35 -2.74
N HIS A 128 -22.68 5.64 -2.88
CA HIS A 128 -24.01 6.11 -3.30
C HIS A 128 -24.41 5.53 -4.65
N LYS A 129 -23.49 5.53 -5.63
CA LYS A 129 -23.70 4.91 -6.95
C LYS A 129 -23.88 3.39 -6.91
N ALA A 130 -23.43 2.74 -5.84
CA ALA A 130 -23.61 1.32 -5.59
C ALA A 130 -24.87 1.02 -4.74
N GLY A 131 -25.60 2.04 -4.29
CA GLY A 131 -26.76 1.88 -3.39
C GLY A 131 -26.40 1.61 -1.94
N ALA A 132 -25.15 1.90 -1.54
CA ALA A 132 -24.57 1.63 -0.22
C ALA A 132 -24.55 2.88 0.69
N ASP A 133 -25.60 3.71 0.64
CA ASP A 133 -25.67 4.96 1.41
C ASP A 133 -25.57 4.76 2.93
N THR A 134 -25.97 3.59 3.40
CA THR A 134 -25.89 3.19 4.81
C THR A 134 -24.45 3.12 5.33
N ASP A 135 -23.45 3.04 4.46
CA ASP A 135 -22.05 2.88 4.82
C ASP A 135 -21.24 4.19 4.75
N ALA A 136 -21.86 5.30 4.36
CA ALA A 136 -21.28 6.62 4.44
C ALA A 136 -20.76 7.00 5.86
N PRO A 137 -21.39 6.56 6.98
CA PRO A 137 -20.85 6.77 8.31
C PRO A 137 -19.47 6.15 8.53
N SER A 138 -19.16 5.02 7.89
CA SER A 138 -17.84 4.37 8.00
C SER A 138 -16.73 5.21 7.35
N VAL A 139 -17.05 5.91 6.25
CA VAL A 139 -16.12 6.88 5.65
C VAL A 139 -15.91 8.08 6.57
N ASN A 140 -16.95 8.54 7.25
CA ASN A 140 -16.83 9.64 8.22
C ASN A 140 -16.03 9.22 9.44
N ALA A 141 -16.22 8.00 9.96
CA ALA A 141 -15.41 7.46 11.04
C ALA A 141 -13.92 7.42 10.67
N ALA A 142 -13.58 7.06 9.43
CA ALA A 142 -12.19 7.11 8.96
C ALA A 142 -11.61 8.54 8.90
N VAL A 143 -12.41 9.53 8.49
CA VAL A 143 -12.01 10.95 8.49
C VAL A 143 -11.90 11.51 9.91
N ASP A 144 -12.78 11.11 10.82
CA ASP A 144 -12.71 11.48 12.23
C ASP A 144 -11.47 10.87 12.87
N GLY A 145 -11.17 9.60 12.59
CA GLY A 145 -9.94 8.93 13.02
C GLY A 145 -8.68 9.62 12.50
N TYR A 146 -8.67 10.11 11.25
CA TYR A 146 -7.58 10.95 10.74
C TYR A 146 -7.36 12.20 11.59
N THR A 147 -8.45 12.92 11.88
CA THR A 147 -8.41 14.19 12.61
C THR A 147 -7.97 13.99 14.07
N GLN A 148 -8.28 12.83 14.64
CA GLN A 148 -7.90 12.42 16.00
C GLN A 148 -6.50 11.78 16.07
N GLY A 149 -5.86 11.51 14.93
CA GLY A 149 -4.58 10.80 14.86
C GLY A 149 -4.68 9.27 15.05
N SER A 150 -5.89 8.71 15.08
CA SER A 150 -6.19 7.28 15.21
C SER A 150 -6.20 6.60 13.84
N TYR A 151 -5.07 6.65 13.13
CA TYR A 151 -4.99 6.19 11.74
C TYR A 151 -5.20 4.68 11.61
N SER A 152 -4.80 3.89 12.61
CA SER A 152 -4.98 2.44 12.60
C SER A 152 -6.46 2.04 12.51
N ASP A 153 -7.33 2.73 13.25
CA ASP A 153 -8.77 2.47 13.23
C ASP A 153 -9.40 2.94 11.92
N ALA A 154 -8.99 4.11 11.43
CA ALA A 154 -9.42 4.61 10.13
C ALA A 154 -9.09 3.65 8.98
N VAL A 155 -7.88 3.05 8.97
CA VAL A 155 -7.49 2.03 7.98
C VAL A 155 -8.36 0.77 8.10
N ARG A 156 -8.68 0.32 9.32
CA ARG A 156 -9.55 -0.86 9.54
C ARG A 156 -10.98 -0.62 9.05
N ASP A 157 -11.52 0.56 9.29
CA ASP A 157 -12.87 0.90 8.84
C ASP A 157 -12.95 0.99 7.31
N LEU A 158 -11.92 1.56 6.66
CA LEU A 158 -11.80 1.54 5.20
C LEU A 158 -11.69 0.11 4.64
N ALA A 159 -10.90 -0.76 5.28
CA ALA A 159 -10.77 -2.15 4.84
C ALA A 159 -12.07 -2.95 4.98
N ARG A 160 -12.81 -2.74 6.08
CA ARG A 160 -14.15 -3.35 6.27
C ARG A 160 -15.13 -2.87 5.21
N LEU A 161 -15.15 -1.56 4.95
CA LEU A 161 -15.99 -0.96 3.93
C LEU A 161 -15.72 -1.57 2.55
N SER A 162 -14.45 -1.66 2.14
CA SER A 162 -14.10 -2.30 0.87
C SER A 162 -14.56 -3.75 0.83
N ALA A 163 -14.28 -4.54 1.88
CA ALA A 163 -14.67 -5.96 1.92
C ALA A 163 -16.19 -6.21 1.83
N LEU A 164 -17.03 -5.28 2.30
CA LEU A 164 -18.49 -5.39 2.20
C LEU A 164 -19.02 -5.16 0.77
N HIS A 165 -18.34 -4.33 0.00
CA HIS A 165 -18.84 -3.82 -1.29
C HIS A 165 -18.08 -4.33 -2.50
N THR A 166 -16.99 -5.07 -2.30
CA THR A 166 -16.24 -5.67 -3.39
C THR A 166 -16.54 -7.16 -3.51
N THR A 167 -17.29 -7.53 -4.55
CA THR A 167 -16.85 -8.60 -5.45
C THR A 167 -15.94 -7.92 -6.47
N PRO A 168 -14.63 -7.78 -6.20
CA PRO A 168 -13.77 -6.98 -7.05
C PRO A 168 -13.77 -7.59 -8.45
N GLU A 169 -14.39 -6.89 -9.40
CA GLU A 169 -14.24 -7.22 -10.81
C GLU A 169 -12.97 -6.52 -11.29
N GLY A 170 -12.09 -7.26 -11.95
CA GLY A 170 -10.79 -6.74 -12.36
C GLY A 170 -9.68 -6.95 -11.32
N GLU A 171 -8.49 -7.17 -11.87
CA GLU A 171 -7.28 -7.50 -11.11
C GLU A 171 -6.86 -6.35 -10.17
N ASN A 172 -7.02 -5.10 -10.61
CA ASN A 172 -6.61 -3.92 -9.83
C ASN A 172 -7.44 -3.74 -8.56
N ALA A 173 -8.77 -3.86 -8.64
CA ALA A 173 -9.63 -3.76 -7.46
C ALA A 173 -9.35 -4.88 -6.45
N PHE A 174 -9.07 -6.10 -6.92
CA PHE A 174 -8.69 -7.22 -6.06
C PHE A 174 -7.36 -6.96 -5.36
N GLN A 175 -6.34 -6.52 -6.11
CA GLN A 175 -5.04 -6.18 -5.54
C GLN A 175 -5.14 -5.02 -4.53
N ALA A 176 -5.91 -3.98 -4.83
CA ALA A 176 -6.14 -2.86 -3.93
C ALA A 176 -6.79 -3.30 -2.60
N ALA A 177 -7.84 -4.12 -2.68
CA ALA A 177 -8.52 -4.68 -1.52
C ALA A 177 -7.59 -5.60 -0.70
N ALA A 178 -6.75 -6.40 -1.37
CA ALA A 178 -5.77 -7.26 -0.71
C ALA A 178 -4.72 -6.45 0.08
N VAL A 179 -4.16 -5.40 -0.52
CA VAL A 179 -3.20 -4.51 0.16
C VAL A 179 -3.86 -3.81 1.34
N LEU A 180 -5.05 -3.25 1.16
CA LEU A 180 -5.79 -2.58 2.22
C LEU A 180 -6.12 -3.53 3.39
N GLY A 181 -6.52 -4.76 3.08
CA GLY A 181 -6.75 -5.80 4.07
C GLY A 181 -5.49 -6.17 4.84
N ALA A 182 -4.34 -6.28 4.17
CA ALA A 182 -3.06 -6.52 4.82
C ALA A 182 -2.65 -5.36 5.74
N MET A 183 -2.87 -4.11 5.31
CA MET A 183 -2.66 -2.92 6.15
C MET A 183 -3.53 -2.96 7.41
N ALA A 184 -4.82 -3.30 7.30
CA ALA A 184 -5.73 -3.37 8.44
C ALA A 184 -5.40 -4.50 9.44
N ARG A 185 -4.83 -5.62 8.95
CA ARG A 185 -4.38 -6.75 9.80
C ARG A 185 -3.02 -6.52 10.45
N ARG A 186 -2.25 -5.52 10.00
CA ARG A 186 -0.92 -5.21 10.51
C ARG A 186 -1.01 -4.88 12.00
N ARG A 187 -0.40 -5.72 12.84
CA ARG A 187 -0.26 -5.46 14.27
C ARG A 187 0.99 -4.63 14.50
N ARG A 188 0.79 -3.36 14.84
CA ARG A 188 1.87 -2.51 15.32
C ARG A 188 2.04 -2.65 16.82
N GLN A 189 3.20 -2.25 17.33
CA GLN A 189 3.35 -2.01 18.76
C GLN A 189 2.48 -0.80 19.13
N ASP A 190 1.81 -0.83 20.28
CA ASP A 190 0.79 0.16 20.70
C ASP A 190 1.28 1.62 20.73
N THR A 191 2.59 1.87 20.59
CA THR A 191 3.19 3.22 20.60
C THR A 191 3.41 3.82 19.21
N ASP A 192 3.30 3.04 18.13
CA ASP A 192 3.66 3.47 16.77
C ASP A 192 2.42 3.66 15.90
N GLU A 193 1.72 4.78 16.09
CA GLU A 193 0.63 5.15 15.17
C GLU A 193 1.16 5.26 13.72
N PRO A 194 0.36 4.85 12.71
CA PRO A 194 0.69 5.04 11.31
C PRO A 194 1.03 6.48 10.98
N HIS A 195 1.84 6.66 9.94
CA HIS A 195 1.96 7.99 9.40
C HIS A 195 0.67 8.37 8.67
N PRO A 196 0.26 9.64 8.67
CA PRO A 196 -0.88 10.12 7.88
C PRO A 196 -0.78 9.77 6.38
N GLU A 197 0.43 9.59 5.83
CA GLU A 197 0.64 9.06 4.49
C GLU A 197 0.05 7.64 4.30
N GLU A 198 0.04 6.78 5.32
CA GLU A 198 -0.60 5.46 5.24
C GLU A 198 -2.12 5.55 5.14
N LEU A 199 -2.74 6.54 5.79
CA LEU A 199 -4.18 6.74 5.62
C LEU A 199 -4.52 7.23 4.21
N LEU A 200 -3.73 8.16 3.67
CA LEU A 200 -3.87 8.57 2.26
C LEU A 200 -3.80 7.37 1.32
N LEU A 201 -2.84 6.46 1.55
CA LEU A 201 -2.75 5.23 0.80
C LEU A 201 -4.01 4.36 0.98
N ALA A 202 -4.48 4.18 2.20
CA ALA A 202 -5.69 3.40 2.47
C ALA A 202 -6.94 3.96 1.77
N LEU A 203 -7.10 5.28 1.72
CA LEU A 203 -8.19 5.92 0.97
C LEU A 203 -8.09 5.68 -0.53
N LEU A 204 -6.88 5.76 -1.11
CA LEU A 204 -6.67 5.46 -2.52
C LEU A 204 -6.96 4.00 -2.84
N LEU A 205 -6.52 3.07 -1.98
CA LEU A 205 -6.80 1.63 -2.12
C LEU A 205 -8.30 1.35 -1.99
N ALA A 206 -8.98 1.97 -1.02
CA ALA A 206 -10.42 1.83 -0.86
C ALA A 206 -11.19 2.34 -2.08
N LYS A 207 -10.78 3.50 -2.61
CA LYS A 207 -11.35 4.04 -3.85
C LYS A 207 -11.12 3.09 -5.03
N ALA A 208 -9.90 2.59 -5.23
CA ALA A 208 -9.56 1.68 -6.32
C ALA A 208 -10.38 0.39 -6.22
N ALA A 209 -10.48 -0.20 -5.03
CA ALA A 209 -11.29 -1.37 -4.75
C ALA A 209 -12.78 -1.16 -5.12
N LEU A 210 -13.32 0.04 -4.90
CA LEU A 210 -14.72 0.38 -5.19
C LEU A 210 -14.99 0.82 -6.63
N THR A 211 -13.97 1.11 -7.45
CA THR A 211 -14.16 1.72 -8.78
C THR A 211 -14.53 0.70 -9.85
N ASP A 212 -14.08 -0.56 -9.74
CA ASP A 212 -14.23 -1.56 -10.81
C ASP A 212 -15.38 -2.57 -10.59
N GLY A 213 -16.21 -2.44 -9.55
CA GLY A 213 -17.33 -3.37 -9.28
C GLY A 213 -18.59 -3.19 -10.16
N LYS A 214 -18.46 -2.87 -11.45
CA LYS A 214 -19.61 -2.64 -12.36
C LYS A 214 -19.42 -3.14 -13.79
#